data_AF-C7PYR8-F1
#
_entry.id   AF-C7PYR8-F1
#
_cell.length_a   1.000
_cell.length_b   1.000
_cell.length_c   1.000
_cell.angle_alpha   90.00
_cell.angle_beta   90.00
_cell.angle_gamma   90.00
#
_symmetry.space_group_name_H-M   'P 1'
#
loop_
_entity.id
_entity.type
_entity.pdbx_description
1 polymer ?
#
loop_
_entity_poly.entity_id
_entity_poly.type
_entity_poly.pdbx_seq_one_letter_code
_entity_poly.pdbx_strand_id
1 'polypeptide(L)'
;MERQQYADEGGATPGDRPSFIELQEAVTRSPGYRITALLGRIDRISYILQRNVADYLGLVARVQDPDDALALFDTRNPGPHDELLSEVERLLHNVLTGISTRVDQLRVVATERFDDTELKQAYDDEVKSVFATDTASAFLKKLRNYMAHYELPVGQSQQTFTRHSFSVTFTLRTAPLLRWKDWNATERRWMTGLGDDIMIVDLVQAYAKKAADFDNWLMREIAAKYREEIADLRRAEARYNQMHDRIFDF
;
A
#
# COMPACT_ATOMS: atom_id res chain seq x y z
N MET A 1 -0.92 40.58 -64.84
CA MET A 1 -0.36 41.39 -63.74
C MET A 1 -1.48 41.52 -62.71
N GLU A 2 -1.63 40.49 -61.86
CA GLU A 2 -2.67 40.41 -60.82
C GLU A 2 -1.97 40.01 -59.53
N ARG A 3 -2.02 40.87 -58.51
CA ARG A 3 -1.56 40.56 -57.16
C ARG A 3 -2.79 40.37 -56.28
N GLN A 4 -2.91 39.15 -55.77
CA GLN A 4 -3.81 38.72 -54.72
C GLN A 4 -3.60 39.55 -53.44
N GLN A 5 -4.70 40.07 -52.89
CA GLN A 5 -4.78 40.56 -51.52
C GLN A 5 -4.89 39.35 -50.59
N TYR A 6 -3.88 39.16 -49.73
CA TYR A 6 -4.03 38.32 -48.54
C TYR A 6 -4.75 39.12 -47.47
N ALA A 7 -5.89 38.59 -47.03
CA ALA A 7 -6.65 39.11 -45.91
C ALA A 7 -5.93 38.77 -44.60
N ASP A 8 -5.94 39.77 -43.74
CA ASP A 8 -5.39 39.90 -42.40
C ASP A 8 -6.02 38.86 -41.44
N GLU A 9 -5.25 37.86 -41.02
CA GLU A 9 -5.63 36.98 -39.90
C GLU A 9 -5.33 37.71 -38.59
N GLY A 10 -6.38 37.94 -37.79
CA GLY A 10 -6.36 38.71 -36.55
C GLY A 10 -5.21 38.36 -35.62
N GLY A 11 -4.27 39.31 -35.50
CA GLY A 11 -3.15 39.25 -34.59
C GLY A 11 -3.58 39.32 -33.13
N ALA A 12 -3.29 38.26 -32.37
CA ALA A 12 -3.18 38.35 -30.92
C ALA A 12 -1.99 39.25 -30.56
N THR A 13 -2.22 40.25 -29.71
CA THR A 13 -1.22 41.21 -29.25
C THR A 13 -0.07 40.49 -28.51
N PRO A 14 1.21 40.89 -28.70
CA PRO A 14 2.37 40.24 -28.07
C PRO A 14 2.41 40.23 -26.52
N GLY A 15 1.44 40.88 -25.85
CA GLY A 15 1.30 40.90 -24.38
C GLY A 15 0.29 39.90 -23.80
N ASP A 16 -0.43 39.13 -24.62
CA ASP A 16 -1.54 38.27 -24.15
C ASP A 16 -1.16 36.80 -23.92
N ARG A 17 0.09 36.40 -24.23
CA ARG A 17 0.54 35.02 -24.03
C ARG A 17 1.23 34.87 -22.66
N PRO A 18 0.79 33.92 -21.82
CA PRO A 18 1.41 33.70 -20.52
C PRO A 18 2.87 33.29 -20.68
N SER A 19 3.73 33.88 -19.87
CA SER A 19 5.15 33.55 -19.76
C SER A 19 5.35 32.13 -19.23
N PHE A 20 6.57 31.60 -19.42
CA PHE A 20 6.96 30.29 -18.91
C PHE A 20 6.74 30.14 -17.39
N ILE A 21 7.07 31.19 -16.62
CA ILE A 21 6.87 31.22 -15.16
C ILE A 21 5.38 31.25 -14.81
N GLU A 22 4.57 32.04 -15.51
CA GLU A 22 3.11 32.08 -15.28
C GLU A 22 2.45 30.73 -15.58
N LEU A 23 2.91 30.01 -16.61
CA LEU A 23 2.44 28.66 -16.91
C LEU A 23 2.83 27.65 -15.82
N GLN A 24 4.06 27.73 -15.29
CA GLN A 24 4.51 26.88 -14.18
C GLN A 24 3.71 27.13 -12.90
N GLU A 25 3.47 28.41 -12.56
CA GLU A 25 2.64 28.78 -11.42
C GLU A 25 1.19 28.32 -11.59
N ALA A 26 0.64 28.45 -12.81
CA ALA A 26 -0.71 27.99 -13.12
C ALA A 26 -0.86 26.47 -12.93
N VAL A 27 0.13 25.67 -13.35
CA VAL A 27 0.16 24.22 -13.12
C VAL A 27 0.18 23.93 -11.62
N THR A 28 1.16 24.47 -10.89
CA THR A 28 1.40 24.13 -9.48
C THR A 28 0.31 24.61 -8.52
N ARG A 29 -0.39 25.70 -8.83
CA ARG A 29 -1.50 26.21 -8.02
C ARG A 29 -2.87 25.61 -8.40
N SER A 30 -2.95 24.85 -9.49
CA SER A 30 -4.23 24.31 -9.96
C SER A 30 -4.86 23.31 -8.96
N PRO A 31 -6.20 23.23 -8.89
CA PRO A 31 -6.88 22.18 -8.14
C PRO A 31 -6.43 20.78 -8.55
N GLY A 32 -6.32 20.52 -9.86
CA GLY A 32 -5.88 19.24 -10.40
C GLY A 32 -4.49 18.82 -9.92
N TYR A 33 -3.54 19.75 -9.77
CA TYR A 33 -2.21 19.43 -9.24
C TYR A 33 -2.30 18.90 -7.80
N ARG A 34 -3.12 19.53 -6.94
CA ARG A 34 -3.34 19.09 -5.56
C ARG A 34 -3.98 17.71 -5.49
N ILE A 35 -4.94 17.43 -6.38
CA ILE A 35 -5.61 16.13 -6.47
C ILE A 35 -4.64 15.04 -6.96
N THR A 36 -3.85 15.31 -8.00
CA THR A 36 -2.83 14.37 -8.49
C THR A 36 -1.76 14.10 -7.42
N ALA A 37 -1.34 15.12 -6.66
CA ALA A 37 -0.42 14.94 -5.53
C ALA A 37 -1.03 14.09 -4.41
N LEU A 38 -2.34 14.23 -4.16
CA LEU A 38 -3.09 13.39 -3.22
C LEU A 38 -3.13 11.92 -3.68
N LEU A 39 -3.47 11.67 -4.95
CA LEU A 39 -3.45 10.33 -5.53
C LEU A 39 -2.05 9.70 -5.41
N GLY A 40 -1.00 10.45 -5.73
CA GLY A 40 0.38 10.00 -5.55
C GLY A 40 0.77 9.74 -4.09
N ARG A 41 0.16 10.43 -3.11
CA ARG A 41 0.36 10.13 -1.69
C ARG A 41 -0.28 8.80 -1.31
N ILE A 42 -1.50 8.51 -1.78
CA ILE A 42 -2.18 7.23 -1.53
C ILE A 42 -1.39 6.08 -2.16
N ASP A 43 -0.90 6.26 -3.39
CA ASP A 43 -0.04 5.29 -4.07
C ASP A 43 1.23 4.98 -3.25
N ARG A 44 1.93 6.01 -2.75
CA ARG A 44 3.11 5.81 -1.87
C ARG A 44 2.77 5.10 -0.56
N ILE A 45 1.62 5.40 0.05
CA ILE A 45 1.14 4.71 1.24
C ILE A 45 0.93 3.21 0.95
N SER A 46 0.29 2.90 -0.19
CA SER A 46 0.08 1.52 -0.63
C SER A 46 1.40 0.82 -0.89
N TYR A 47 2.32 1.47 -1.62
CA TYR A 47 3.64 0.96 -1.94
C TYR A 47 4.43 0.48 -0.72
N ILE A 48 4.45 1.25 0.37
CA ILE A 48 5.20 0.87 1.59
C ILE A 48 4.69 -0.47 2.15
N LEU A 49 3.37 -0.63 2.29
CA LEU A 49 2.80 -1.88 2.77
C LEU A 49 3.08 -3.02 1.78
N GLN A 50 2.80 -2.81 0.50
CA GLN A 50 2.93 -3.87 -0.51
C GLN A 50 4.38 -4.31 -0.68
N ARG A 51 5.35 -3.41 -0.55
CA ARG A 51 6.77 -3.76 -0.60
C ARG A 51 7.19 -4.59 0.60
N ASN A 52 6.76 -4.22 1.82
CA ASN A 52 7.04 -5.02 3.01
C ASN A 52 6.43 -6.43 2.90
N VAL A 53 5.22 -6.55 2.34
CA VAL A 53 4.59 -7.85 2.09
C VAL A 53 5.35 -8.65 1.05
N ALA A 54 5.78 -8.01 -0.05
CA ALA A 54 6.55 -8.68 -1.09
C ALA A 54 7.88 -9.22 -0.56
N ASP A 55 8.59 -8.45 0.27
CA ASP A 55 9.84 -8.89 0.89
C ASP A 55 9.60 -10.08 1.86
N TYR A 56 8.52 -10.04 2.66
CA TYR A 56 8.11 -11.15 3.53
C TYR A 56 7.78 -12.42 2.73
N LEU A 57 6.88 -12.34 1.75
CA LEU A 57 6.49 -13.48 0.92
C LEU A 57 7.64 -13.98 0.05
N GLY A 58 8.55 -13.10 -0.37
CA GLY A 58 9.77 -13.48 -1.09
C GLY A 58 10.70 -14.33 -0.24
N LEU A 59 10.82 -14.06 1.06
CA LEU A 59 11.56 -14.96 1.97
C LEU A 59 10.88 -16.32 2.09
N VAL A 60 9.55 -16.35 2.26
CA VAL A 60 8.78 -17.61 2.31
C VAL A 60 8.96 -18.42 1.04
N ALA A 61 8.96 -17.78 -0.13
CA ALA A 61 9.15 -18.44 -1.42
C ALA A 61 10.56 -19.04 -1.56
N ARG A 62 11.60 -18.32 -1.10
CA ARG A 62 12.99 -18.81 -1.16
C ARG A 62 13.18 -20.09 -0.36
N VAL A 63 12.62 -20.17 0.84
CA VAL A 63 12.76 -21.37 1.70
C VAL A 63 11.97 -22.59 1.20
N GLN A 64 11.25 -22.48 0.08
CA GLN A 64 10.68 -23.65 -0.59
C GLN A 64 11.70 -24.43 -1.41
N ASP A 65 12.86 -23.85 -1.73
CA ASP A 65 13.92 -24.55 -2.43
C ASP A 65 14.53 -25.63 -1.53
N PRO A 66 14.48 -26.93 -1.92
CA PRO A 66 15.04 -28.00 -1.13
C PRO A 66 16.52 -27.84 -0.81
N ASP A 67 17.32 -27.25 -1.72
CA ASP A 67 18.76 -27.07 -1.51
C ASP A 67 19.03 -26.04 -0.41
N ASP A 68 18.27 -24.94 -0.38
CA ASP A 68 18.32 -23.94 0.69
C ASP A 68 17.82 -24.53 2.02
N ALA A 69 16.71 -25.28 1.97
CA ALA A 69 16.09 -25.84 3.15
C ALA A 69 16.96 -26.87 3.88
N LEU A 70 17.70 -27.72 3.16
CA LEU A 70 18.58 -28.71 3.79
C LEU A 70 19.63 -28.08 4.70
N ALA A 71 20.21 -26.95 4.29
CA ALA A 71 21.17 -26.21 5.11
C ALA A 71 20.49 -25.47 6.28
N LEU A 72 19.30 -24.94 6.05
CA LEU A 72 18.54 -24.17 7.05
C LEU A 72 17.99 -25.04 8.18
N PHE A 73 17.73 -26.34 7.95
CA PHE A 73 17.12 -27.24 8.94
C PHE A 73 18.05 -28.34 9.44
N ASP A 74 19.36 -28.22 9.27
CA ASP A 74 20.34 -29.16 9.86
C ASP A 74 20.37 -29.02 11.39
N THR A 75 19.85 -30.02 12.10
CA THR A 75 19.79 -30.01 13.58
C THR A 75 21.17 -29.98 14.25
N ARG A 76 22.25 -30.28 13.52
CA ARG A 76 23.63 -30.20 14.03
C ARG A 76 24.19 -28.78 13.96
N ASN A 77 23.55 -27.91 13.20
CA ASN A 77 23.92 -26.50 13.02
C ASN A 77 22.64 -25.64 13.08
N PRO A 78 22.12 -25.32 14.28
CA PRO A 78 20.87 -24.57 14.42
C PRO A 78 20.97 -23.09 14.05
N GLY A 79 22.19 -22.52 13.96
CA GLY A 79 22.40 -21.09 13.72
C GLY A 79 21.66 -20.53 12.50
N PRO A 80 21.78 -21.14 11.31
CA PRO A 80 21.04 -20.72 10.11
C PRO A 80 19.50 -20.73 10.28
N HIS A 81 18.95 -21.67 11.06
CA HIS A 81 17.51 -21.71 11.34
C HIS A 81 17.09 -20.52 12.22
N ASP A 82 17.86 -20.24 13.28
CA ASP A 82 17.60 -19.13 14.20
C ASP A 82 17.71 -17.77 13.49
N GLU A 83 18.69 -17.63 12.58
CA GLU A 83 18.83 -16.44 11.72
C GLU A 83 17.63 -16.28 10.78
N LEU A 84 17.16 -17.37 10.17
CA LEU A 84 15.95 -17.37 9.35
C LEU A 84 14.73 -16.92 10.16
N LEU A 85 14.51 -17.49 11.34
CA LEU A 85 13.37 -17.12 12.20
C LEU A 85 13.43 -15.65 12.60
N SER A 86 14.62 -15.14 12.95
CA SER A 86 14.84 -13.73 13.25
C SER A 86 14.47 -12.82 12.08
N GLU A 87 14.86 -13.20 10.86
CA GLU A 87 14.54 -12.43 9.65
C GLU A 87 13.05 -12.48 9.31
N VAL A 88 12.39 -13.64 9.49
CA VAL A 88 10.94 -13.79 9.35
C VAL A 88 10.21 -12.87 10.32
N GLU A 89 10.62 -12.84 11.58
CA GLU A 89 10.02 -11.97 12.62
C GLU A 89 10.23 -10.49 12.31
N ARG A 90 11.43 -10.10 11.84
CA ARG A 90 11.72 -8.72 11.41
C ARG A 90 10.84 -8.29 10.23
N LEU A 91 10.71 -9.14 9.21
CA LEU A 91 9.87 -8.85 8.05
C LEU A 91 8.38 -8.82 8.42
N LEU A 92 7.91 -9.74 9.28
CA LEU A 92 6.56 -9.73 9.80
C LEU A 92 6.29 -8.42 10.58
N HIS A 93 7.21 -8.00 11.44
CA HIS A 93 7.10 -6.71 12.15
C HIS A 93 6.94 -5.55 11.16
N ASN A 94 7.73 -5.51 10.09
CA ASN A 94 7.63 -4.46 9.06
C ASN A 94 6.27 -4.48 8.35
N VAL A 95 5.72 -5.65 8.05
CA VAL A 95 4.37 -5.79 7.48
C VAL A 95 3.34 -5.21 8.45
N LEU A 96 3.33 -5.64 9.71
CA LEU A 96 2.35 -5.24 10.71
C LEU A 96 2.40 -3.73 11.04
N THR A 97 3.61 -3.17 11.06
CA THR A 97 3.81 -1.72 11.18
C THR A 97 3.32 -1.00 9.93
N GLY A 98 3.62 -1.51 8.72
CA GLY A 98 3.10 -0.99 7.46
C GLY A 98 1.56 -0.98 7.39
N ILE A 99 0.91 -2.03 7.91
CA ILE A 99 -0.55 -2.11 8.05
C ILE A 99 -1.07 -0.94 8.88
N SER A 100 -0.47 -0.71 10.05
CA SER A 100 -0.87 0.38 10.96
C SER A 100 -0.68 1.74 10.31
N THR A 101 0.51 1.99 9.76
CA THR A 101 0.85 3.26 9.09
C THR A 101 -0.11 3.55 7.95
N ARG A 102 -0.44 2.55 7.12
CA ARG A 102 -1.42 2.71 6.03
C ARG A 102 -2.77 3.17 6.56
N VAL A 103 -3.33 2.46 7.55
CA VAL A 103 -4.64 2.79 8.12
C VAL A 103 -4.66 4.22 8.66
N ASP A 104 -3.62 4.61 9.40
CA ASP A 104 -3.57 5.93 10.02
C ASP A 104 -3.38 7.04 8.97
N GLN A 105 -2.51 6.84 7.98
CA GLN A 105 -2.29 7.81 6.91
C GLN A 105 -3.51 7.97 6.00
N LEU A 106 -4.22 6.90 5.66
CA LEU A 106 -5.47 6.99 4.88
C LEU A 106 -6.58 7.68 5.66
N ARG A 107 -6.66 7.47 6.99
CA ARG A 107 -7.58 8.21 7.84
C ARG A 107 -7.26 9.70 7.85
N VAL A 108 -5.99 10.08 7.94
CA VAL A 108 -5.56 11.50 7.85
C VAL A 108 -5.94 12.09 6.50
N VAL A 109 -5.68 11.37 5.40
CA VAL A 109 -6.13 11.77 4.06
C VAL A 109 -7.63 12.02 4.03
N ALA A 110 -8.43 11.08 4.53
CA ALA A 110 -9.88 11.20 4.50
C ALA A 110 -10.38 12.38 5.37
N THR A 111 -9.82 12.58 6.56
CA THR A 111 -10.25 13.65 7.47
C THR A 111 -9.83 15.04 7.01
N GLU A 112 -8.61 15.19 6.47
CA GLU A 112 -8.05 16.52 6.14
C GLU A 112 -8.33 16.97 4.71
N ARG A 113 -8.68 16.05 3.80
CA ARG A 113 -8.73 16.35 2.34
C ARG A 113 -10.07 16.07 1.70
N PHE A 114 -10.97 15.37 2.37
CA PHE A 114 -12.33 15.20 1.88
C PHE A 114 -13.19 16.30 2.51
N ASP A 115 -13.08 17.50 1.94
CA ASP A 115 -13.95 18.63 2.28
C ASP A 115 -15.42 18.34 1.89
N ASP A 116 -15.63 17.36 1.02
CA ASP A 116 -16.94 16.87 0.59
C ASP A 116 -17.43 15.71 1.46
N THR A 117 -18.63 15.90 2.01
CA THR A 117 -19.38 14.91 2.78
C THR A 117 -19.63 13.59 2.02
N GLU A 118 -19.81 13.62 0.70
CA GLU A 118 -20.13 12.43 -0.09
C GLU A 118 -18.93 11.47 -0.20
N LEU A 119 -17.75 11.99 -0.56
CA LEU A 119 -16.54 11.18 -0.67
C LEU A 119 -16.10 10.63 0.70
N LYS A 120 -16.27 11.44 1.75
CA LYS A 120 -16.01 11.00 3.12
C LYS A 120 -16.95 9.87 3.55
N GLN A 121 -18.24 10.00 3.23
CA GLN A 121 -19.23 8.97 3.52
C GLN A 121 -18.93 7.68 2.77
N ALA A 122 -18.65 7.75 1.47
CA ALA A 122 -18.26 6.60 0.66
C ALA A 122 -17.02 5.89 1.22
N TYR A 123 -16.00 6.66 1.63
CA TYR A 123 -14.81 6.12 2.30
C TYR A 123 -15.16 5.37 3.60
N ASP A 124 -15.96 5.97 4.48
CA ASP A 124 -16.33 5.35 5.76
C ASP A 124 -17.16 4.07 5.56
N ASP A 125 -18.07 4.09 4.59
CA ASP A 125 -18.91 2.94 4.25
C ASP A 125 -18.07 1.79 3.68
N GLU A 126 -17.12 2.07 2.79
CA GLU A 126 -16.23 1.04 2.25
C GLU A 126 -15.28 0.50 3.32
N VAL A 127 -14.71 1.35 4.19
CA VAL A 127 -13.90 0.89 5.33
C VAL A 127 -14.72 -0.07 6.20
N LYS A 128 -15.97 0.27 6.47
CA LYS A 128 -16.86 -0.56 7.27
C LYS A 128 -17.17 -1.88 6.57
N SER A 129 -17.51 -1.82 5.29
CA SER A 129 -17.81 -2.99 4.45
C SER A 129 -16.64 -3.98 4.39
N VAL A 130 -15.44 -3.47 4.19
CA VAL A 130 -14.25 -4.29 3.94
C VAL A 130 -13.60 -4.81 5.24
N PHE A 131 -13.58 -4.00 6.30
CA PHE A 131 -12.75 -4.29 7.49
C PHE A 131 -13.51 -4.42 8.81
N ALA A 132 -14.74 -3.92 8.97
CA ALA A 132 -15.36 -3.84 10.30
C ALA A 132 -15.66 -5.21 10.93
N THR A 133 -16.03 -6.20 10.11
CA THR A 133 -16.33 -7.56 10.57
C THR A 133 -15.20 -8.55 10.30
N ASP A 134 -14.07 -8.09 9.76
CA ASP A 134 -12.94 -8.95 9.46
C ASP A 134 -12.04 -9.14 10.68
N THR A 135 -12.27 -10.26 11.37
CA THR A 135 -11.49 -10.59 12.57
C THR A 135 -10.02 -10.85 12.25
N ALA A 136 -9.67 -11.30 11.03
CA ALA A 136 -8.28 -11.50 10.63
C ALA A 136 -7.53 -10.17 10.50
N SER A 137 -8.11 -9.16 9.85
CA SER A 137 -7.56 -7.80 9.82
C SER A 137 -7.42 -7.20 11.22
N ALA A 138 -8.44 -7.37 12.08
CA ALA A 138 -8.39 -6.90 13.46
C ALA A 138 -7.25 -7.57 14.25
N PHE A 139 -7.10 -8.89 14.08
CA PHE A 139 -6.01 -9.67 14.67
C PHE A 139 -4.65 -9.15 14.22
N LEU A 140 -4.39 -8.99 12.92
CA LEU A 140 -3.10 -8.50 12.40
C LEU A 140 -2.76 -7.11 12.95
N LYS A 141 -3.73 -6.19 12.95
CA LYS A 141 -3.52 -4.85 13.52
C LYS A 141 -3.09 -4.92 14.99
N LYS A 142 -3.68 -5.82 15.75
CA LYS A 142 -3.43 -5.97 17.18
C LYS A 142 -2.22 -6.84 17.49
N LEU A 143 -1.83 -7.74 16.59
CA LEU A 143 -0.57 -8.47 16.62
C LEU A 143 0.63 -7.52 16.56
N ARG A 144 0.53 -6.40 15.84
CA ARG A 144 1.54 -5.33 15.90
C ARG A 144 1.75 -4.83 17.34
N ASN A 145 0.67 -4.60 18.07
CA ASN A 145 0.73 -4.13 19.44
C ASN A 145 1.28 -5.20 20.39
N TYR A 146 0.93 -6.48 20.18
CA TYR A 146 1.55 -7.60 20.88
C TYR A 146 3.08 -7.58 20.69
N MET A 147 3.55 -7.49 19.45
CA MET A 147 4.98 -7.44 19.13
C MET A 147 5.69 -6.23 19.73
N ALA A 148 5.04 -5.07 19.75
CA ALA A 148 5.65 -3.83 20.23
C ALA A 148 5.67 -3.69 21.76
N HIS A 149 4.75 -4.35 22.47
CA HIS A 149 4.50 -4.07 23.89
C HIS A 149 4.49 -5.30 24.79
N TYR A 150 4.54 -6.50 24.24
CA TYR A 150 4.45 -7.73 25.03
C TYR A 150 5.60 -8.68 24.73
N GLU A 151 5.64 -9.27 23.53
CA GLU A 151 6.62 -10.30 23.18
C GLU A 151 6.75 -10.41 21.66
N LEU A 152 7.92 -10.83 21.16
CA LEU A 152 8.01 -11.33 19.80
C LEU A 152 7.29 -12.69 19.74
N PRO A 153 6.33 -12.89 18.82
CA PRO A 153 5.67 -14.16 18.71
C PRO A 153 6.69 -15.15 18.17
N VAL A 154 7.06 -16.16 18.98
CA VAL A 154 8.02 -17.18 18.57
C VAL A 154 7.55 -17.81 17.26
N GLY A 155 8.17 -17.39 16.16
CA GLY A 155 7.89 -17.93 14.84
C GLY A 155 8.28 -19.39 14.82
N GLN A 156 7.40 -20.27 14.34
CA GLN A 156 7.74 -21.66 14.08
C GLN A 156 7.78 -21.86 12.57
N SER A 157 8.76 -22.62 12.10
CA SER A 157 8.72 -23.16 10.74
C SER A 157 8.01 -24.51 10.76
N GLN A 158 6.96 -24.66 9.97
CA GLN A 158 6.31 -25.95 9.72
C GLN A 158 6.81 -26.52 8.40
N GLN A 159 7.34 -27.74 8.45
CA GLN A 159 7.83 -28.46 7.28
C GLN A 159 6.84 -29.57 6.93
N THR A 160 6.44 -29.65 5.67
CA THR A 160 5.64 -30.77 5.14
C THR A 160 6.44 -31.48 4.08
N PHE A 161 6.68 -32.77 4.30
CA PHE A 161 7.34 -33.66 3.34
C PHE A 161 6.33 -34.67 2.82
N THR A 162 6.19 -34.73 1.50
CA THR A 162 5.50 -35.83 0.81
C THR A 162 6.49 -36.53 -0.11
N ARG A 163 6.07 -37.63 -0.73
CA ARG A 163 6.90 -38.33 -1.74
C ARG A 163 7.30 -37.46 -2.93
N HIS A 164 6.57 -36.37 -3.19
CA HIS A 164 6.72 -35.55 -4.39
C HIS A 164 6.83 -34.05 -4.11
N SER A 165 6.76 -33.63 -2.83
CA SER A 165 6.77 -32.22 -2.48
C SER A 165 7.43 -31.98 -1.14
N PHE A 166 8.06 -30.83 -1.05
CA PHE A 166 8.55 -30.23 0.18
C PHE A 166 7.92 -28.84 0.29
N SER A 167 7.49 -28.46 1.48
CA SER A 167 7.04 -27.09 1.73
C SER A 167 7.41 -26.65 3.13
N VAL A 168 7.86 -25.40 3.24
CA VAL A 168 8.08 -24.70 4.51
C VAL A 168 7.03 -23.61 4.65
N THR A 169 6.50 -23.43 5.84
CA THR A 169 5.69 -22.24 6.12
C THR A 169 5.99 -21.75 7.53
N PHE A 170 5.51 -20.55 7.85
CA PHE A 170 5.69 -19.97 9.16
C PHE A 170 4.35 -19.87 9.87
N THR A 171 4.33 -20.32 11.12
CA THR A 171 3.16 -20.29 11.97
C THR A 171 3.45 -19.55 13.26
N LEU A 172 2.38 -19.04 13.87
CA LEU A 172 2.41 -18.52 15.23
C LEU A 172 1.64 -19.47 16.14
N ARG A 173 2.24 -19.82 17.28
CA ARG A 173 1.57 -20.67 18.28
C ARG A 173 0.43 -19.90 18.94
N THR A 174 -0.77 -20.48 18.92
CA THR A 174 -1.97 -19.87 19.52
C THR A 174 -1.85 -19.74 21.04
N ALA A 175 -1.29 -20.74 21.71
CA ALA A 175 -1.25 -20.76 23.18
C ALA A 175 -0.43 -19.61 23.81
N PRO A 176 0.78 -19.26 23.34
CA PRO A 176 1.50 -18.06 23.77
C PRO A 176 0.73 -16.76 23.47
N LEU A 177 0.18 -16.61 22.27
CA LEU A 177 -0.59 -15.43 21.89
C LEU A 177 -1.76 -15.19 22.85
N LEU A 178 -2.50 -16.25 23.21
CA LEU A 178 -3.63 -16.19 24.15
C LEU A 178 -3.24 -15.82 25.60
N ARG A 179 -1.96 -15.68 25.94
CA ARG A 179 -1.53 -15.19 27.26
C ARG A 179 -1.64 -13.67 27.38
N TRP A 180 -1.60 -12.94 26.26
CA TRP A 180 -1.75 -11.50 26.28
C TRP A 180 -3.19 -11.11 26.61
N LYS A 181 -3.34 -10.23 27.61
CA LYS A 181 -4.65 -9.91 28.20
C LYS A 181 -5.46 -8.96 27.33
N ASP A 182 -4.81 -8.24 26.42
CA ASP A 182 -5.50 -7.22 25.64
C ASP A 182 -6.35 -7.80 24.52
N TRP A 183 -6.18 -9.08 24.13
CA TRP A 183 -7.10 -9.76 23.21
C TRP A 183 -8.53 -9.77 23.76
N ASN A 184 -9.49 -9.31 22.95
CA ASN A 184 -10.90 -9.34 23.29
C ASN A 184 -11.50 -10.74 23.08
N ALA A 185 -12.75 -10.94 23.52
CA ALA A 185 -13.42 -12.23 23.44
C ALA A 185 -13.57 -12.76 22.00
N THR A 186 -13.76 -11.87 21.02
CA THR A 186 -13.90 -12.23 19.60
C THR A 186 -12.59 -12.75 19.04
N GLU A 187 -11.49 -12.02 19.23
CA GLU A 187 -10.15 -12.42 18.76
C GLU A 187 -9.68 -13.71 19.43
N ARG A 188 -9.95 -13.85 20.74
CA ARG A 188 -9.65 -15.09 21.47
C ARG A 188 -10.39 -16.28 20.89
N ARG A 189 -11.70 -16.16 20.70
CA ARG A 189 -12.52 -17.23 20.12
C ARG A 189 -12.06 -17.58 18.72
N TRP A 190 -11.76 -16.57 17.91
CA TRP A 190 -11.26 -16.74 16.55
C TRP A 190 -9.93 -17.49 16.53
N MET A 191 -8.93 -17.06 17.31
CA MET A 191 -7.64 -17.75 17.41
C MET A 191 -7.80 -19.20 17.88
N THR A 192 -8.62 -19.46 18.90
CA THR A 192 -8.91 -20.84 19.34
C THR A 192 -9.57 -21.67 18.25
N GLY A 193 -10.43 -21.07 17.43
CA GLY A 193 -11.08 -21.74 16.30
C GLY A 193 -10.12 -22.11 15.16
N LEU A 194 -8.95 -21.48 15.06
CA LEU A 194 -7.90 -21.81 14.09
C LEU A 194 -7.05 -23.02 14.51
N GLY A 195 -7.12 -23.42 15.79
CA GLY A 195 -6.33 -24.51 16.34
C GLY A 195 -5.02 -24.03 17.00
N ASP A 196 -4.03 -24.91 17.03
CA ASP A 196 -2.78 -24.71 17.76
C ASP A 196 -1.80 -23.76 17.05
N ASP A 197 -1.90 -23.68 15.72
CA ASP A 197 -1.00 -22.94 14.84
C ASP A 197 -1.81 -22.00 13.93
N ILE A 198 -1.40 -20.73 13.91
CA ILE A 198 -1.96 -19.73 12.99
C ILE A 198 -1.04 -19.61 11.79
N MET A 199 -1.56 -19.89 10.60
CA MET A 199 -0.83 -19.75 9.33
C MET A 199 -0.69 -18.26 8.95
N ILE A 200 0.36 -17.61 9.47
CA ILE A 200 0.50 -16.15 9.37
C ILE A 200 0.71 -15.68 7.93
N VAL A 201 1.34 -16.50 7.08
CA VAL A 201 1.56 -16.23 5.66
C VAL A 201 0.23 -15.97 4.94
N ASP A 202 -0.76 -16.83 5.15
CA ASP A 202 -2.07 -16.74 4.52
C ASP A 202 -2.81 -15.46 4.95
N LEU A 203 -2.71 -15.11 6.24
CA LEU A 203 -3.32 -13.89 6.77
C LEU A 203 -2.70 -12.63 6.17
N VAL A 204 -1.36 -12.59 6.08
CA VAL A 204 -0.64 -11.47 5.47
C VAL A 204 -1.03 -11.32 4.00
N GLN A 205 -1.05 -12.42 3.23
CA GLN A 205 -1.42 -12.38 1.82
C GLN A 205 -2.87 -11.92 1.61
N ALA A 206 -3.81 -12.46 2.39
CA ALA A 206 -5.22 -12.10 2.33
C ALA A 206 -5.44 -10.62 2.68
N TYR A 207 -4.76 -10.12 3.72
CA TYR A 207 -4.81 -8.70 4.08
C TYR A 207 -4.23 -7.82 2.97
N ALA A 208 -3.06 -8.17 2.44
CA ALA A 208 -2.37 -7.38 1.43
C ALA A 208 -3.22 -7.20 0.16
N LYS A 209 -3.86 -8.29 -0.30
CA LYS A 209 -4.81 -8.24 -1.41
C LYS A 209 -5.97 -7.30 -1.12
N LYS A 210 -6.63 -7.48 0.04
CA LYS A 210 -7.76 -6.64 0.46
C LYS A 210 -7.38 -5.16 0.55
N ALA A 211 -6.19 -4.88 1.10
CA ALA A 211 -5.66 -3.52 1.21
C ALA A 211 -5.37 -2.91 -0.16
N ALA A 212 -4.79 -3.66 -1.10
CA ALA A 212 -4.56 -3.19 -2.47
C ALA A 212 -5.87 -2.92 -3.20
N ASP A 213 -6.85 -3.82 -3.08
CA ASP A 213 -8.17 -3.67 -3.70
C ASP A 213 -8.87 -2.40 -3.17
N PHE A 214 -8.80 -2.14 -1.86
CA PHE A 214 -9.32 -0.92 -1.24
C PHE A 214 -8.60 0.35 -1.72
N ASP A 215 -7.26 0.35 -1.75
CA ASP A 215 -6.48 1.52 -2.20
C ASP A 215 -6.80 1.87 -3.66
N ASN A 216 -6.88 0.85 -4.51
CA ASN A 216 -7.24 1.00 -5.92
C ASN A 216 -8.66 1.52 -6.08
N TRP A 217 -9.61 1.03 -5.28
CA TRP A 217 -10.96 1.57 -5.26
C TRP A 217 -10.97 3.06 -4.86
N LEU A 218 -10.30 3.43 -3.76
CA LEU A 218 -10.28 4.81 -3.27
C LEU A 218 -9.68 5.76 -4.31
N MET A 219 -8.57 5.36 -4.94
CA MET A 219 -7.96 6.16 -6.00
C MET A 219 -8.89 6.34 -7.21
N ARG A 220 -9.67 5.31 -7.58
CA ARG A 220 -10.67 5.42 -8.66
C ARG A 220 -11.80 6.37 -8.28
N GLU A 221 -12.33 6.30 -7.06
CA GLU A 221 -13.39 7.21 -6.59
C GLU A 221 -12.92 8.67 -6.60
N ILE A 222 -11.72 8.94 -6.08
CA ILE A 222 -11.12 10.29 -6.11
C ILE A 222 -10.92 10.76 -7.56
N ALA A 223 -10.33 9.93 -8.43
CA ALA A 223 -10.08 10.30 -9.82
C ALA A 223 -11.37 10.49 -10.63
N ALA A 224 -12.42 9.73 -10.34
CA ALA A 224 -13.72 9.88 -10.97
C ALA A 224 -14.39 11.19 -10.57
N LYS A 225 -14.35 11.51 -9.27
CA LYS A 225 -14.95 12.73 -8.71
C LYS A 225 -14.31 14.00 -9.27
N TYR A 226 -12.98 14.02 -9.38
CA TYR A 226 -12.21 15.19 -9.81
C TYR A 226 -11.68 15.09 -11.24
N ARG A 227 -12.42 14.41 -12.11
CA ARG A 227 -12.01 14.12 -13.49
C ARG A 227 -11.68 15.39 -14.28
N GLU A 228 -12.51 16.42 -14.15
CA GLU A 228 -12.37 17.64 -14.92
C GLU A 228 -11.16 18.46 -14.47
N GLU A 229 -10.92 18.59 -13.16
CA GLU A 229 -9.75 19.26 -12.62
C GLU A 229 -8.45 18.57 -13.03
N ILE A 230 -8.44 17.23 -13.04
CA ILE A 230 -7.31 16.44 -13.54
C ILE A 230 -7.12 16.66 -15.06
N ALA A 231 -8.21 16.74 -15.83
CA ALA A 231 -8.13 17.01 -17.27
C ALA A 231 -7.61 18.44 -17.55
N ASP A 232 -8.03 19.42 -16.77
CA ASP A 232 -7.53 20.80 -16.82
C ASP A 232 -6.04 20.88 -16.51
N LEU A 233 -5.59 20.17 -15.47
CA LEU A 233 -4.17 20.06 -15.16
C LEU A 233 -3.39 19.53 -16.37
N ARG A 234 -3.82 18.41 -16.96
CA ARG A 234 -3.12 17.82 -18.13
C ARG A 234 -3.04 18.79 -19.31
N ARG A 235 -4.10 19.56 -19.55
CA ARG A 235 -4.09 20.62 -20.58
C ARG A 235 -3.08 21.73 -20.24
N ALA A 236 -2.99 22.12 -18.97
CA ALA A 236 -2.02 23.12 -18.51
C ALA A 236 -0.57 22.63 -18.61
N GLU A 237 -0.30 21.38 -18.18
CA GLU A 237 1.00 20.73 -18.28
C GLU A 237 1.45 20.59 -19.74
N ALA A 238 0.55 20.23 -20.66
CA ALA A 238 0.87 20.16 -22.09
C ALA A 238 1.31 21.52 -22.66
N ARG A 239 0.65 22.61 -22.27
CA ARG A 239 1.05 23.98 -22.66
C ARG A 239 2.39 24.38 -22.05
N TYR A 240 2.60 24.04 -20.78
CA TYR A 240 3.87 24.29 -20.09
C TYR A 240 5.03 23.55 -20.77
N ASN A 241 4.87 22.25 -21.05
CA ASN A 241 5.90 21.43 -21.70
C ASN A 241 6.20 21.94 -23.13
N GLN A 242 5.19 22.30 -23.91
CA GLN A 242 5.42 22.91 -25.23
C GLN A 242 6.22 24.21 -25.17
N MET A 243 6.03 25.02 -24.12
CA MET A 243 6.82 26.23 -23.90
C MET A 243 8.24 25.89 -23.41
N HIS A 244 8.37 24.91 -22.53
CA HIS A 244 9.66 24.40 -22.06
C HIS A 244 10.54 23.98 -23.25
N ASP A 245 10.04 23.09 -24.10
CA ASP A 245 10.79 22.53 -25.23
C ASP A 245 11.21 23.63 -26.21
N ARG A 246 10.35 24.63 -26.45
CA ARG A 246 10.69 25.81 -27.29
C ARG A 246 11.82 26.66 -26.74
N ILE A 247 11.96 26.74 -25.42
CA ILE A 247 12.96 27.60 -24.76
C ILE A 247 14.28 26.84 -24.56
N PHE A 248 14.22 25.52 -24.32
CA PHE A 248 15.35 24.75 -23.80
C PHE A 248 15.84 23.62 -24.72
N ASP A 249 15.09 23.20 -25.75
CA ASP A 249 15.59 22.27 -26.76
C ASP A 249 16.22 23.04 -27.95
N PHE A 250 17.54 22.88 -28.13
CA PHE A 250 18.32 23.33 -29.29
C PHE A 250 18.60 22.17 -30.24
#